data_AF-A0A0F8Z2I3-F1
#
_entry.id   AF-A0A0F8Z2I3-F1
#
_cell.length_a   1.000
_cell.length_b   1.000
_cell.length_c   1.000
_cell.angle_alpha   90.00
_cell.angle_beta   90.00
_cell.angle_gamma   90.00
#
_symmetry.space_group_name_H-M   'P 1'
#
loop_
_entity.id
_entity.type
_entity.pdbx_description
1 polymer ?
#
loop_
_entity_poly.entity_id
_entity_poly.type
_entity_poly.pdbx_seq_one_letter_code
_entity_poly.pdbx_strand_id
1 'polypeptide(L)'
;MRQNVKDAVNCQGGEGNPDARLLKRAVSGYCADCALTAFLKGTEPLGMLIEENGLESLRNPIFLAQITRLLIVGNSDARIEEIDIDRVIENWGLPCK
;
A
#
# COMPACT_ATOMS: atom_id res chain seq x y z
N MET A 1 12.41 14.54 26.13
CA MET A 1 12.49 15.63 25.13
C MET A 1 12.25 15.03 23.76
N ARG A 2 11.31 15.61 23.01
CA ARG A 2 10.79 15.12 21.73
C ARG A 2 11.85 15.28 20.62
N GLN A 3 12.22 14.21 19.93
CA GLN A 3 12.97 14.29 18.68
C GLN A 3 12.02 14.09 17.49
N ASN A 4 11.79 15.21 16.82
CA ASN A 4 11.46 15.42 15.42
C ASN A 4 11.01 14.20 14.58
N VAL A 5 9.70 14.00 14.49
CA VAL A 5 9.08 13.35 13.32
C VAL A 5 8.77 14.45 12.32
N LYS A 6 9.78 14.89 11.56
CA LYS A 6 9.65 15.97 10.56
C LYS A 6 9.73 15.49 9.10
N ASP A 7 9.76 14.19 8.87
CA ASP A 7 9.74 13.63 7.51
C ASP A 7 8.50 12.74 7.31
N ALA A 8 7.33 13.23 7.73
CA ALA A 8 6.08 12.72 7.18
C ALA A 8 6.14 12.99 5.67
N VAL A 9 6.49 11.95 4.90
CA VAL A 9 6.47 11.96 3.44
C VAL A 9 5.12 12.51 3.03
N ASN A 10 5.13 13.77 2.62
CA ASN A 10 3.93 14.49 2.23
C ASN A 10 3.28 13.66 1.12
N CYS A 11 2.03 13.23 1.32
CA CYS A 11 1.27 12.53 0.29
C CYS A 11 1.34 13.39 -0.97
N GLN A 12 2.02 12.90 -2.02
CA GLN A 12 2.38 13.73 -3.15
C GLN A 12 1.10 14.29 -3.80
N GLY A 13 0.91 15.61 -3.68
CA GLY A 13 -0.23 16.32 -4.24
C GLY A 13 -0.17 16.33 -5.77
N GLY A 14 -1.28 15.95 -6.40
CA GLY A 14 -1.48 15.96 -7.85
C GLY A 14 -2.94 15.65 -8.18
N GLU A 15 -3.38 15.94 -9.41
CA GLU A 15 -4.70 15.51 -9.89
C GLU A 15 -4.73 13.98 -9.96
N GLY A 16 -5.61 13.36 -9.17
CA GLY A 16 -5.79 11.91 -9.16
C GLY A 16 -6.68 11.44 -10.30
N ASN A 17 -6.52 10.19 -10.72
CA ASN A 17 -7.31 9.56 -11.76
C ASN A 17 -8.76 9.42 -11.30
N PRO A 18 -9.74 10.07 -11.98
CA PRO A 18 -11.14 10.00 -11.59
C PRO A 18 -11.71 8.57 -11.65
N ASP A 19 -11.13 7.72 -12.51
CA ASP A 19 -11.56 6.33 -12.72
C ASP A 19 -10.87 5.32 -11.80
N ALA A 20 -9.94 5.77 -10.95
CA ALA A 20 -9.29 4.90 -9.98
C ALA A 20 -10.33 4.26 -9.05
N ARG A 21 -10.24 2.96 -8.86
CA ARG A 21 -11.04 2.17 -7.91
C ARG A 21 -10.22 1.69 -6.73
N LEU A 22 -8.89 1.68 -6.87
CA LEU A 22 -7.91 1.31 -5.85
C LEU A 22 -6.82 2.39 -5.77
N LEU A 23 -6.33 2.64 -4.55
CA LEU A 23 -5.21 3.54 -4.26
C LEU A 23 -5.28 4.90 -4.98
N LYS A 24 -6.41 5.60 -4.83
CA LYS A 24 -6.59 6.98 -5.33
C LYS A 24 -5.54 7.91 -4.72
N ARG A 25 -5.05 8.87 -5.50
CA ARG A 25 -4.20 9.94 -4.98
C ARG A 25 -4.95 10.74 -3.93
N ALA A 26 -4.47 10.66 -2.69
CA ALA A 26 -5.07 11.34 -1.55
C ALA A 26 -4.37 12.68 -1.27
N VAL A 27 -5.15 13.75 -1.15
CA VAL A 27 -4.66 15.07 -0.67
C VAL A 27 -4.37 15.04 0.84
N SER A 28 -5.08 14.17 1.57
CA SER A 28 -4.89 13.83 2.98
C SER A 28 -5.34 12.39 3.21
N GLY A 29 -4.61 11.60 4.00
CA GLY A 29 -4.97 10.20 4.25
C GLY A 29 -3.74 9.28 4.21
N TYR A 30 -3.92 8.07 3.70
CA TYR A 30 -2.83 7.10 3.55
C TYR A 30 -1.92 7.44 2.37
N CYS A 31 -0.60 7.27 2.55
CA CYS A 31 0.32 7.13 1.43
C CYS A 31 0.08 5.78 0.72
N ALA A 32 0.67 5.58 -0.46
CA ALA A 32 0.47 4.39 -1.26
C ALA A 32 0.81 3.09 -0.49
N ASP A 33 1.93 3.08 0.24
CA ASP A 33 2.35 1.93 1.07
C ASP A 33 1.32 1.62 2.16
N CYS A 34 0.92 2.61 2.94
CA CYS A 34 -0.08 2.44 3.99
C CYS A 34 -1.44 1.99 3.43
N ALA A 35 -1.83 2.52 2.27
CA ALA A 35 -3.08 2.19 1.61
C ALA A 35 -3.04 0.75 1.07
N LEU A 36 -1.90 0.30 0.53
CA LEU A 36 -1.72 -1.10 0.13
C LEU A 36 -1.73 -2.03 1.36
N THR A 37 -1.05 -1.68 2.45
CA THR A 37 -1.13 -2.45 3.71
C THR A 37 -2.58 -2.60 4.18
N ALA A 38 -3.32 -1.50 4.23
CA ALA A 38 -4.73 -1.51 4.66
C ALA A 38 -5.61 -2.34 3.72
N PHE A 39 -5.41 -2.23 2.41
CA PHE A 39 -6.12 -3.04 1.42
C PHE A 39 -5.85 -4.54 1.59
N LEU A 40 -4.59 -4.94 1.70
CA LEU A 40 -4.21 -6.35 1.82
C LEU A 40 -4.72 -6.96 3.13
N LYS A 41 -4.57 -6.25 4.25
CA LYS A 41 -5.08 -6.69 5.56
C LYS A 41 -6.61 -6.74 5.61
N GLY A 42 -7.29 -5.79 4.96
CA GLY A 42 -8.76 -5.71 4.95
C GLY A 42 -9.43 -6.61 3.91
N THR A 43 -8.68 -7.21 2.99
CA THR A 43 -9.22 -8.10 1.96
C THR A 43 -9.17 -9.54 2.44
N GLU A 44 -10.32 -10.12 2.76
CA GLU A 44 -10.43 -11.54 3.11
C GLU A 44 -10.61 -12.41 1.85
N PRO A 45 -9.94 -13.58 1.73
CA PRO A 45 -9.04 -14.21 2.70
C PRO A 45 -7.55 -13.81 2.56
N LEU A 46 -7.26 -12.78 1.76
CA LEU A 46 -5.90 -12.44 1.34
C LEU A 46 -4.99 -12.07 2.51
N GLY A 47 -5.47 -11.25 3.46
CA GLY A 47 -4.72 -10.86 4.65
C GLY A 47 -4.25 -12.07 5.47
N MET A 48 -5.18 -12.98 5.78
CA MET A 48 -4.86 -14.22 6.51
C MET A 48 -3.85 -15.09 5.75
N LEU A 49 -4.04 -15.26 4.45
CA LEU A 49 -3.13 -16.08 3.63
C LEU A 49 -1.71 -15.51 3.60
N ILE A 50 -1.55 -14.19 3.57
CA ILE A 50 -0.23 -13.54 3.63
C ILE A 50 0.42 -13.78 4.99
N GLU A 51 -0.35 -13.71 6.08
CA GLU A 51 0.16 -13.99 7.43
C GLU A 51 0.58 -15.46 7.58
N GLU A 52 -0.21 -16.40 7.07
CA GLU A 52 0.10 -17.84 7.10
C GLU A 52 1.35 -18.20 6.29
N ASN A 53 1.54 -17.58 5.12
CA ASN A 53 2.71 -17.80 4.27
C ASN A 53 3.94 -16.97 4.68
N GLY A 54 3.77 -16.07 5.66
CA GLY A 54 4.78 -15.13 6.11
C GLY A 54 4.84 -13.86 5.25
N LEU A 55 5.04 -12.71 5.90
CA LEU A 55 5.05 -11.39 5.25
C LEU A 55 6.14 -11.24 4.17
N GLU A 56 7.21 -12.01 4.27
CA GLU A 56 8.28 -12.12 3.26
C GLU A 56 7.75 -12.52 1.87
N SER A 57 6.60 -13.21 1.81
CA SER A 57 5.92 -13.55 0.56
C SER A 57 5.53 -12.31 -0.27
N LEU A 58 5.39 -11.13 0.35
CA LEU A 58 5.15 -9.87 -0.33
C LEU A 58 6.31 -9.46 -1.25
N ARG A 59 7.54 -9.92 -0.98
CA ARG A 59 8.71 -9.69 -1.85
C ARG A 59 8.77 -10.65 -3.03
N ASN A 60 7.87 -11.64 -3.11
CA ASN A 60 7.85 -12.59 -4.22
C ASN A 60 7.45 -11.89 -5.53
N PRO A 61 8.25 -12.01 -6.61
CA PRO A 61 7.97 -11.32 -7.88
C PRO A 61 6.64 -11.77 -8.51
N ILE A 62 6.18 -13.00 -8.27
CA ILE A 62 4.88 -13.48 -8.75
C ILE A 62 3.74 -12.78 -8.02
N PHE A 63 3.89 -12.57 -6.71
CA PHE A 63 2.92 -11.85 -5.89
C PHE A 63 2.84 -10.39 -6.32
N LEU A 64 4.00 -9.73 -6.45
CA LEU A 64 4.08 -8.35 -6.95
C LEU A 64 3.44 -8.20 -8.33
N ALA A 65 3.65 -9.16 -9.23
CA ALA A 65 2.99 -9.15 -10.55
C ALA A 65 1.45 -9.24 -10.45
N GLN A 66 0.89 -9.95 -9.45
CA GLN A 66 -0.56 -9.95 -9.22
C GLN A 66 -1.03 -8.61 -8.67
N ILE A 67 -0.29 -8.00 -7.74
CA ILE A 67 -0.61 -6.65 -7.24
C ILE A 67 -0.59 -5.64 -8.38
N THR A 68 0.43 -5.66 -9.25
CA THR A 68 0.47 -4.79 -10.44
C THR A 68 -0.77 -4.93 -11.31
N ARG A 69 -1.25 -6.16 -11.54
CA ARG A 69 -2.48 -6.39 -12.32
C ARG A 69 -3.71 -5.81 -11.63
N LEU A 70 -3.82 -5.95 -10.31
CA LEU A 70 -4.91 -5.35 -9.53
C LEU A 70 -4.88 -3.83 -9.62
N LEU A 71 -3.71 -3.21 -9.51
CA LEU A 71 -3.56 -1.76 -9.67
C LEU A 71 -3.99 -1.30 -11.07
N ILE A 72 -3.57 -2.01 -12.13
CA ILE A 72 -3.97 -1.71 -13.51
C ILE A 72 -5.48 -1.85 -13.70
N VAL A 73 -6.08 -2.97 -13.31
CA VAL A 73 -7.53 -3.21 -13.46
C VAL A 73 -8.33 -2.23 -12.60
N GLY A 74 -7.78 -1.84 -11.45
CA GLY A 74 -8.32 -0.82 -10.58
C GLY A 74 -8.07 0.61 -11.05
N ASN A 75 -7.45 0.84 -12.22
CA ASN A 75 -7.07 2.17 -12.71
C ASN A 75 -6.33 3.03 -11.66
N SER A 76 -5.53 2.39 -10.80
CA SER A 76 -4.84 3.03 -9.68
C SER A 76 -3.94 4.17 -10.14
N ASP A 77 -3.86 5.22 -9.33
CA ASP A 77 -2.88 6.30 -9.51
C ASP A 77 -1.46 5.85 -9.19
N ALA A 78 -1.33 4.95 -8.21
CA ALA A 78 -0.05 4.39 -7.79
C ALA A 78 0.39 3.26 -8.74
N ARG A 79 1.67 3.28 -9.11
CA ARG A 79 2.37 2.17 -9.77
C ARG A 79 3.08 1.31 -8.74
N ILE A 80 3.31 0.03 -9.04
CA ILE A 80 3.95 -0.89 -8.07
C ILE A 80 5.38 -0.44 -7.72
N GLU A 81 6.08 0.20 -8.66
CA GLU A 81 7.45 0.68 -8.47
C GLU A 81 7.53 1.92 -7.55
N GLU A 82 6.38 2.55 -7.28
CA GLU A 82 6.28 3.70 -6.38
C GLU A 82 5.90 3.29 -4.96
N ILE A 83 5.60 2.00 -4.75
CA ILE A 83 5.21 1.44 -3.46
C ILE A 83 6.42 0.76 -2.83
N ASP A 84 6.77 1.19 -1.63
CA ASP A 84 7.84 0.58 -0.84
C ASP A 84 7.30 -0.66 -0.11
N ILE A 85 7.62 -1.84 -0.65
CA ILE A 85 7.16 -3.13 -0.12
C ILE A 85 7.75 -3.41 1.27
N ASP A 86 8.95 -2.92 1.56
CA ASP A 86 9.56 -3.09 2.88
C ASP A 86 8.75 -2.30 3.91
N ARG A 87 8.33 -1.07 3.57
CA ARG A 87 7.39 -0.30 4.40
C ARG A 87 6.03 -0.98 4.54
N VAL A 88 5.51 -1.64 3.50
CA VAL A 88 4.24 -2.39 3.59
C VAL A 88 4.35 -3.50 4.64
N ILE A 89 5.48 -4.21 4.69
CA ILE A 89 5.78 -5.25 5.68
C ILE A 89 5.93 -4.65 7.07
N GLU A 90 6.69 -3.56 7.22
CA GLU A 90 6.86 -2.85 8.51
C GLU A 90 5.52 -2.36 9.08
N ASN A 91 4.66 -1.83 8.20
CA ASN A 91 3.34 -1.33 8.57
C ASN A 91 2.36 -2.45 8.96
N TRP A 92 2.66 -3.71 8.68
CA TRP A 92 1.73 -4.82 8.90
C TRP A 92 1.34 -4.99 10.37
N GLY A 93 2.29 -4.74 11.29
CA GLY A 93 2.06 -4.79 12.74
C GLY A 93 1.37 -3.54 13.31
N LEU A 94 1.19 -2.50 12.51
CA LEU A 94 0.59 -1.25 12.96
C LEU A 94 -0.94 -1.30 12.88
N PRO A 95 -1.65 -0.56 13.76
CA PRO A 95 -3.08 -0.40 13.64
C PRO A 95 -3.40 0.39 12.36
N CYS A 96 -4.13 -0.23 11.45
CA CYS A 96 -4.78 0.47 10.35
C CYS A 96 -6.03 1.17 10.91
N LYS A 97 -6.15 2.48 10.70
CA LYS A 97 -7.35 3.27 11.02
C LYS A 97 -8.44 3.10 9.97
#